data_AF-A0A352A3G7-F1
#
_entry.id   AF-A0A352A3G7-F1
#
_cell.length_a   1.000
_cell.length_b   1.000
_cell.length_c   1.000
_cell.angle_alpha   90.00
_cell.angle_beta   90.00
_cell.angle_gamma   90.00
#
_symmetry.space_group_name_H-M   'P 1'
#
loop_
_entity.id
_entity.type
_entity.pdbx_description
1 polymer ?
#
loop_
_entity_poly.entity_id
_entity_poly.type
_entity_poly.pdbx_seq_one_letter_code
_entity_poly.pdbx_strand_id
1 'polypeptide(L)'
;MEKNVNYLDLANSPLMWIAAAIAVGVVVFQSVLFLKKSLEASKNCGITSQQVKMAIKGSAISSIGPSIVILVAMISLIVTMGSPVAWMRLSFIGSVNYEAMAAGFGAQAMGKTLETLDATAFSAGVWTMICGSLGWLIFTLLFTDKMDKVNHLLSKGNMKMIPIISSGAMLGAFANLSAGNFFTAEGSLTFGSGSSIATVVGCILMMLLVKLSKKPKFTWLREWAFAFSMFSGMFVGYIFR
;
A
#
# COMPACT_ATOMS: atom_id res chain seq x y z
N MET A 1 -37.99 -9.66 -4.83
CA MET A 1 -37.42 -8.92 -5.95
C MET A 1 -36.43 -7.92 -5.38
N GLU A 2 -35.23 -8.39 -5.04
CA GLU A 2 -34.14 -7.53 -4.58
C GLU A 2 -33.67 -6.71 -5.77
N LYS A 3 -33.77 -5.39 -5.64
CA LYS A 3 -33.25 -4.43 -6.60
C LYS A 3 -31.74 -4.70 -6.66
N ASN A 4 -31.23 -5.24 -7.76
CA ASN A 4 -29.79 -5.33 -8.03
C ASN A 4 -29.24 -3.91 -8.01
N VAL A 5 -28.80 -3.45 -6.85
CA VAL A 5 -28.16 -2.15 -6.69
C VAL A 5 -26.78 -2.32 -7.29
N ASN A 6 -26.56 -1.69 -8.44
CA ASN A 6 -25.24 -1.65 -9.06
C ASN A 6 -24.26 -1.05 -8.03
N TYR A 7 -23.36 -1.88 -7.50
CA TYR A 7 -22.49 -1.49 -6.39
C TYR A 7 -21.63 -0.26 -6.75
N LEU A 8 -21.35 -0.05 -8.05
CA LEU A 8 -20.63 1.11 -8.55
C LEU A 8 -21.44 2.41 -8.43
N ASP A 9 -22.78 2.35 -8.55
CA ASP A 9 -23.64 3.52 -8.33
C ASP A 9 -23.67 3.90 -6.84
N LEU A 10 -23.60 2.89 -5.95
CA LEU A 10 -23.45 3.12 -4.51
C LEU A 10 -22.05 3.67 -4.18
N ALA A 11 -21.01 3.09 -4.77
CA ALA A 11 -19.60 3.44 -4.53
C ALA A 11 -19.25 4.84 -5.03
N ASN A 12 -19.86 5.29 -6.14
CA ASN A 12 -19.67 6.63 -6.70
C ASN A 12 -20.77 7.63 -6.29
N SER A 13 -21.59 7.28 -5.30
CA SER A 13 -22.67 8.15 -4.84
C SER A 13 -22.14 9.51 -4.31
N PRO A 14 -22.92 10.60 -4.44
CA PRO A 14 -22.54 11.91 -3.91
C PRO A 14 -22.21 11.89 -2.41
N LEU A 15 -22.87 11.01 -1.66
CA LEU A 15 -22.63 10.84 -0.23
C LEU A 15 -21.25 10.26 0.07
N MET A 16 -20.80 9.28 -0.72
CA MET A 16 -19.44 8.74 -0.64
C MET A 16 -18.38 9.78 -0.98
N TRP A 17 -18.64 10.64 -1.98
CA TRP A 17 -17.75 11.75 -2.33
C TRP A 17 -17.60 12.76 -1.19
N ILE A 18 -18.70 13.13 -0.52
CA ILE A 18 -18.66 14.04 0.62
C ILE A 18 -17.87 13.42 1.78
N ALA A 19 -18.13 12.14 2.10
CA ALA A 19 -17.40 11.44 3.15
C ALA A 19 -15.90 11.35 2.85
N ALA A 20 -15.53 10.99 1.61
CA ALA A 20 -14.15 10.96 1.16
C ALA A 20 -13.49 12.35 1.23
N ALA A 21 -14.19 13.40 0.77
CA ALA A 21 -13.66 14.77 0.79
C ALA A 21 -13.39 15.27 2.20
N ILE A 22 -14.27 14.97 3.16
CA ILE A 22 -14.05 15.31 4.58
C ILE A 22 -12.79 14.61 5.09
N ALA A 23 -12.65 13.30 4.85
CA ALA A 23 -11.50 12.53 5.31
C ALA A 23 -10.19 13.05 4.69
N VAL A 24 -10.17 13.32 3.38
CA VAL A 24 -9.00 13.90 2.70
C VAL A 24 -8.70 15.30 3.24
N GLY A 25 -9.73 16.09 3.52
CA GLY A 25 -9.60 17.41 4.14
C GLY A 25 -8.84 17.38 5.47
N VAL A 26 -9.08 16.37 6.31
CA VAL A 26 -8.34 16.18 7.57
C VAL A 26 -6.86 15.92 7.30
N VAL A 27 -6.51 15.09 6.33
CA VAL A 27 -5.11 14.79 5.98
C VAL A 27 -4.40 16.04 5.43
N VAL A 28 -5.08 16.81 4.59
CA VAL A 28 -4.55 18.09 4.09
C VAL A 28 -4.32 19.05 5.25
N PHE A 29 -5.27 19.17 6.17
CA PHE A 29 -5.11 20.00 7.36
C PHE A 29 -3.92 19.55 8.23
N GLN A 30 -3.79 18.25 8.48
CA GLN A 30 -2.67 17.67 9.22
C GLN A 30 -1.32 17.96 8.54
N SER A 31 -1.22 17.79 7.23
CA SER A 31 0.03 18.06 6.49
C SER A 31 0.46 19.53 6.59
N VAL A 32 -0.48 20.48 6.50
CA VAL A 32 -0.20 21.91 6.71
C VAL A 32 0.25 22.19 8.15
N LEU A 33 -0.38 21.56 9.14
CA LEU A 33 -0.02 21.72 10.54
C LEU A 33 1.38 21.17 10.84
N PHE A 34 1.72 19.99 10.30
CA PHE A 34 3.06 19.42 10.41
C PHE A 34 4.12 20.28 9.72
N LEU A 35 3.81 20.83 8.54
CA LEU A 35 4.71 21.76 7.86
C LEU A 35 4.98 23.00 8.73
N LYS A 36 3.94 23.62 9.29
CA LYS A 36 4.09 24.79 10.18
C LYS A 36 4.95 24.47 11.40
N LYS A 37 4.69 23.36 12.09
CA LYS A 37 5.47 22.93 13.25
C LYS A 37 6.92 22.60 12.90
N SER A 38 7.16 21.95 11.77
CA SER A 38 8.51 21.66 11.27
C SER A 38 9.30 22.94 10.97
N LEU A 39 8.65 23.94 10.37
CA LEU A 39 9.26 25.25 10.13
C LEU A 39 9.61 25.97 11.43
N GLU A 40 8.73 25.93 12.43
CA GLU A 40 9.00 26.50 13.76
C GLU A 40 10.16 25.79 14.46
N ALA A 41 10.17 24.46 14.47
CA ALA A 41 11.27 23.66 15.02
C ALA A 41 12.60 23.94 14.31
N SER A 42 12.60 24.12 12.98
CA SER A 42 13.81 24.43 12.22
C SER A 42 14.48 25.74 12.65
N LYS A 43 13.68 26.74 13.03
CA LYS A 43 14.18 28.02 13.56
C LYS A 43 14.82 27.84 14.93
N ASN A 44 14.22 27.03 15.79
CA ASN A 44 14.72 26.75 17.14
C ASN A 44 16.01 25.92 17.13
N CYS A 45 16.22 25.10 16.10
CA CYS A 45 17.43 24.29 15.92
C CYS A 45 18.56 25.02 15.17
N GLY A 46 18.41 26.32 14.85
CA GLY A 46 19.45 27.09 14.17
C GLY A 46 19.66 26.74 12.69
N ILE A 47 18.68 26.11 12.03
CA ILE A 47 18.76 25.79 10.60
C ILE A 47 18.59 27.06 9.78
N THR A 48 19.46 27.28 8.79
CA THR A 48 19.40 28.49 7.96
C THR A 48 18.16 28.53 7.08
N SER A 49 17.61 29.74 6.85
CA SER A 49 16.45 29.92 5.97
C SER A 49 16.70 29.46 4.52
N GLN A 50 17.96 29.48 4.06
CA GLN A 50 18.33 28.95 2.75
C GLN A 50 18.23 27.42 2.70
N GLN A 51 18.72 26.71 3.72
CA GLN A 51 18.59 25.26 3.82
C GLN A 51 17.13 24.82 3.88
N VAL A 52 16.28 25.53 4.63
CA VAL A 52 14.84 25.24 4.70
C VAL A 52 14.19 25.40 3.32
N LYS A 53 14.45 26.51 2.60
CA LYS A 53 13.90 26.71 1.24
C LYS A 53 14.38 25.66 0.25
N MET A 54 15.66 25.26 0.34
CA MET A 54 16.22 24.22 -0.50
C MET A 54 15.60 22.85 -0.21
N ALA A 55 15.39 22.51 1.06
CA ALA A 55 14.72 21.29 1.49
C ALA A 55 13.27 21.24 0.99
N ILE A 56 12.50 22.32 1.14
CA ILE A 56 11.11 22.38 0.64
C ILE A 56 11.06 22.17 -0.87
N LYS A 57 11.89 22.89 -1.65
CA LYS A 57 11.95 22.71 -3.11
C LYS A 57 12.38 21.31 -3.50
N GLY A 58 13.40 20.76 -2.83
CA GLY A 58 13.89 19.41 -3.06
C GLY A 58 12.81 18.35 -2.78
N SER A 59 12.12 18.46 -1.65
CA SER A 59 11.01 17.57 -1.28
C SER A 59 9.85 17.68 -2.26
N ALA A 60 9.46 18.89 -2.66
CA ALA A 60 8.37 19.09 -3.63
C ALA A 60 8.66 18.44 -4.98
N ILE A 61 9.89 18.61 -5.51
CA ILE A 61 10.31 18.00 -6.77
C ILE A 61 10.40 16.48 -6.63
N SER A 62 10.97 15.99 -5.53
CA SER A 62 11.12 14.55 -5.26
C SER A 62 9.77 13.82 -5.13
N SER A 63 8.75 14.48 -4.58
CA SER A 63 7.41 13.89 -4.41
C SER A 63 6.65 13.68 -5.72
N ILE A 64 7.04 14.32 -6.83
CA ILE A 64 6.34 14.20 -8.12
C ILE A 64 6.40 12.76 -8.65
N GLY A 65 7.59 12.15 -8.60
CA GLY A 65 7.82 10.79 -9.14
C GLY A 65 6.89 9.76 -8.50
N PRO A 66 6.95 9.56 -7.16
CA PRO A 66 6.07 8.64 -6.46
C PRO A 66 4.58 8.95 -6.65
N SER A 67 4.20 10.24 -6.73
CA SER A 67 2.79 10.64 -6.89
C SER A 67 2.21 10.21 -8.24
N ILE A 68 2.96 10.35 -9.33
CA ILE A 68 2.52 9.90 -10.66
C ILE A 68 2.34 8.38 -10.69
N VAL A 69 3.25 7.62 -10.06
CA VAL A 69 3.16 6.16 -9.99
C VAL A 69 1.89 5.74 -9.25
N ILE A 70 1.57 6.40 -8.13
CA ILE A 70 0.35 6.13 -7.36
C ILE A 70 -0.90 6.48 -8.17
N LEU A 71 -0.92 7.60 -8.91
CA LEU A 71 -2.05 7.99 -9.77
C LEU A 71 -2.33 6.97 -10.87
N VAL A 72 -1.30 6.43 -11.53
CA VAL A 72 -1.48 5.40 -12.55
C VAL A 72 -2.01 4.11 -11.93
N ALA A 73 -1.45 3.71 -10.79
CA ALA A 73 -1.91 2.52 -10.08
C ALA A 73 -3.36 2.68 -9.56
N MET A 74 -3.77 3.90 -9.19
CA MET A 74 -5.13 4.20 -8.69
C MET A 74 -6.23 3.81 -9.67
N ILE A 75 -5.97 3.83 -10.98
CA ILE A 75 -6.95 3.45 -12.01
C ILE A 75 -7.49 2.05 -11.76
N SER A 76 -6.63 1.11 -11.35
CA SER A 76 -7.04 -0.26 -11.01
C SER A 76 -8.04 -0.32 -9.85
N LEU A 77 -7.85 0.54 -8.85
CA LEU A 77 -8.69 0.58 -7.66
C LEU A 77 -10.00 1.34 -7.93
N ILE A 78 -9.99 2.32 -8.83
CA ILE A 78 -11.20 3.03 -9.27
C ILE A 78 -12.16 2.06 -9.96
N VAL A 79 -11.64 1.21 -10.86
CA VAL A 79 -12.46 0.25 -11.61
C VAL A 79 -13.08 -0.81 -10.70
N THR A 80 -12.38 -1.18 -9.62
CA THR A 80 -12.83 -2.26 -8.72
C THR A 80 -13.62 -1.78 -7.51
N MET A 81 -13.18 -0.68 -6.86
CA MET A 81 -13.71 -0.19 -5.59
C MET A 81 -14.35 1.19 -5.67
N GLY A 82 -14.45 1.78 -6.86
CA GLY A 82 -15.06 3.09 -7.08
C GLY A 82 -14.13 4.27 -6.76
N SER A 83 -14.48 5.42 -7.33
CA SER A 83 -13.62 6.61 -7.33
C SER A 83 -13.43 7.25 -5.95
N PRO A 84 -14.49 7.43 -5.13
CA PRO A 84 -14.35 8.07 -3.82
C PRO A 84 -13.50 7.25 -2.85
N VAL A 85 -13.70 5.93 -2.83
CA VAL A 85 -12.96 5.02 -1.95
C VAL A 85 -11.50 4.99 -2.37
N ALA A 86 -11.20 4.81 -3.66
CA ALA A 86 -9.82 4.82 -4.15
C ALA A 86 -9.10 6.14 -3.81
N TRP A 87 -9.76 7.28 -3.99
CA TRP A 87 -9.20 8.58 -3.67
C TRP A 87 -8.90 8.76 -2.18
N MET A 88 -9.87 8.43 -1.31
CA MET A 88 -9.69 8.52 0.14
C MET A 88 -8.55 7.61 0.61
N ARG A 89 -8.58 6.34 0.19
CA ARG A 89 -7.63 5.32 0.64
C ARG A 89 -6.19 5.65 0.24
N LEU A 90 -5.96 6.10 -1.00
CA LEU A 90 -4.63 6.49 -1.43
C LEU A 90 -4.15 7.81 -0.83
N SER A 91 -5.05 8.70 -0.42
CA SER A 91 -4.66 9.91 0.32
C SER A 91 -4.20 9.60 1.76
N PHE A 92 -4.70 8.53 2.37
CA PHE A 92 -4.30 8.10 3.73
C PHE A 92 -3.08 7.15 3.72
N ILE A 93 -3.12 6.15 2.83
CA ILE A 93 -2.19 5.01 2.83
C ILE A 93 -1.10 5.18 1.78
N GLY A 94 -1.47 5.69 0.60
CA GLY A 94 -0.56 5.88 -0.52
C GLY A 94 -0.07 4.59 -1.19
N SER A 95 -0.69 3.43 -0.91
CA SER A 95 -0.27 2.13 -1.46
C SER A 95 -1.44 1.37 -2.08
N VAL A 96 -1.57 1.44 -3.41
CA VAL A 96 -2.59 0.72 -4.17
C VAL A 96 -2.49 -0.79 -3.96
N ASN A 97 -1.27 -1.32 -3.89
CA ASN A 97 -1.05 -2.77 -3.78
C ASN A 97 -1.61 -3.32 -2.47
N TYR A 98 -1.44 -2.58 -1.38
CA TYR A 98 -2.01 -2.94 -0.09
C TYR A 98 -3.55 -2.90 -0.13
N GLU A 99 -4.12 -1.83 -0.70
CA GLU A 99 -5.58 -1.66 -0.77
C GLU A 99 -6.25 -2.70 -1.65
N ALA A 100 -5.66 -3.02 -2.81
CA ALA A 100 -6.15 -4.05 -3.72
C ALA A 100 -6.12 -5.43 -3.05
N MET A 101 -5.06 -5.74 -2.30
CA MET A 101 -4.96 -6.98 -1.55
C MET A 101 -6.00 -7.05 -0.42
N ALA A 102 -6.17 -5.97 0.35
CA ALA A 102 -7.16 -5.91 1.43
C ALA A 102 -8.60 -6.00 0.91
N ALA A 103 -8.90 -5.33 -0.20
CA ALA A 103 -10.19 -5.47 -0.91
C ALA A 103 -10.42 -6.91 -1.37
N GLY A 104 -9.37 -7.56 -1.90
CA GLY A 104 -9.39 -8.97 -2.28
C GLY A 104 -9.72 -9.91 -1.12
N PHE A 105 -9.13 -9.68 0.07
CA PHE A 105 -9.45 -10.49 1.26
C PHE A 105 -10.90 -10.31 1.73
N GLY A 106 -11.43 -9.08 1.69
CA GLY A 106 -12.83 -8.85 2.03
C GLY A 106 -13.80 -9.51 1.04
N ALA A 107 -13.47 -9.50 -0.26
CA ALA A 107 -14.24 -10.21 -1.28
C ALA A 107 -14.18 -11.74 -1.07
N GLN A 108 -12.99 -12.29 -0.81
CA GLN A 108 -12.79 -13.72 -0.58
C GLN A 108 -13.52 -14.22 0.68
N ALA A 109 -13.57 -13.42 1.74
CA ALA A 109 -14.33 -13.74 2.95
C ALA A 109 -15.84 -13.91 2.68
N MET A 110 -16.34 -13.29 1.61
CA MET A 110 -17.73 -13.40 1.14
C MET A 110 -17.90 -14.44 0.02
N GLY A 111 -16.87 -15.24 -0.29
CA GLY A 111 -16.88 -16.23 -1.37
C GLY A 111 -16.90 -15.61 -2.78
N LYS A 112 -16.48 -14.36 -2.92
CA LYS A 112 -16.46 -13.60 -4.17
C LYS A 112 -15.04 -13.19 -4.57
N THR A 113 -14.88 -12.78 -5.81
CA THR A 113 -13.65 -12.18 -6.33
C THR A 113 -13.86 -10.69 -6.60
N LEU A 114 -12.78 -9.93 -6.80
CA LEU A 114 -12.84 -8.51 -7.20
C LEU A 114 -13.60 -8.29 -8.52
N GLU A 115 -13.75 -9.33 -9.35
CA GLU A 115 -14.48 -9.30 -10.62
C GLU A 115 -15.99 -9.61 -10.46
N THR A 116 -16.39 -10.22 -9.34
CA THR A 116 -17.76 -10.68 -9.06
C THR A 116 -18.36 -10.01 -7.83
N LEU A 117 -17.92 -8.78 -7.55
CA LEU A 117 -18.34 -7.99 -6.40
C LEU A 117 -19.85 -7.72 -6.42
N ASP A 118 -20.48 -7.98 -5.29
CA ASP A 118 -21.83 -7.54 -4.95
C ASP A 118 -21.76 -6.47 -3.85
N ALA A 119 -22.83 -5.73 -3.58
CA ALA A 119 -22.85 -4.64 -2.60
C ALA A 119 -22.35 -5.06 -1.21
N THR A 120 -22.68 -6.29 -0.78
CA THR A 120 -22.22 -6.84 0.51
C THR A 120 -20.73 -7.17 0.48
N ALA A 121 -20.23 -7.76 -0.62
CA ALA A 121 -18.80 -8.06 -0.78
C ALA A 121 -17.95 -6.79 -0.93
N PHE A 122 -18.50 -5.76 -1.57
CA PHE A 122 -17.91 -4.43 -1.63
C PHE A 122 -17.78 -3.82 -0.23
N SER A 123 -18.85 -3.84 0.56
CA SER A 123 -18.84 -3.35 1.94
C SER A 123 -17.81 -4.11 2.80
N ALA A 124 -17.78 -5.44 2.69
CA ALA A 124 -16.77 -6.26 3.35
C ALA A 124 -15.34 -5.86 2.94
N GLY A 125 -15.08 -5.67 1.66
CA GLY A 125 -13.81 -5.15 1.14
C GLY A 125 -13.42 -3.80 1.76
N VAL A 126 -14.36 -2.85 1.83
CA VAL A 126 -14.15 -1.54 2.45
C VAL A 126 -13.83 -1.67 3.95
N TRP A 127 -14.56 -2.52 4.67
CA TRP A 127 -14.29 -2.80 6.08
C TRP A 127 -12.93 -3.46 6.30
N THR A 128 -12.56 -4.43 5.48
CA THR A 128 -11.24 -5.08 5.55
C THR A 128 -10.11 -4.08 5.29
N MET A 129 -10.28 -3.18 4.31
CA MET A 129 -9.34 -2.08 4.07
C MET A 129 -9.18 -1.21 5.33
N ILE A 130 -10.28 -0.76 5.94
CA ILE A 130 -10.25 0.09 7.13
C ILE A 130 -9.60 -0.64 8.31
N CYS A 131 -10.11 -1.82 8.67
CA CYS A 131 -9.62 -2.61 9.80
C CYS A 131 -8.15 -3.01 9.64
N GLY A 132 -7.73 -3.36 8.42
CA GLY A 132 -6.33 -3.66 8.13
C GLY A 132 -5.39 -2.48 8.42
N SER A 133 -5.85 -1.25 8.16
CA SER A 133 -5.06 -0.04 8.38
C SER A 133 -5.05 0.48 9.82
N LEU A 134 -5.96 -0.01 10.69
CA LEU A 134 -6.03 0.42 12.10
C LEU A 134 -4.77 0.07 12.88
N GLY A 135 -4.14 -1.06 12.57
CA GLY A 135 -2.96 -1.55 13.29
C GLY A 135 -1.83 -0.53 13.30
N TRP A 136 -1.49 0.06 12.15
CA TRP A 136 -0.46 1.11 12.14
C TRP A 136 -0.94 2.40 12.77
N LEU A 137 -2.23 2.75 12.72
CA LEU A 137 -2.73 4.04 13.22
C LEU A 137 -2.70 4.04 14.75
N ILE A 138 -3.11 2.93 15.34
CA ILE A 138 -3.03 2.71 16.79
C ILE A 138 -1.56 2.69 17.21
N PHE A 139 -0.71 1.98 16.45
CA PHE A 139 0.71 1.92 16.77
C PHE A 139 1.39 3.29 16.69
N THR A 140 1.17 4.06 15.62
CA THR A 140 1.74 5.41 15.52
C THR A 140 1.19 6.31 16.61
N LEU A 141 -0.11 6.28 16.92
CA LEU A 141 -0.68 7.11 17.98
C LEU A 141 -0.08 6.82 19.36
N LEU A 142 0.16 5.54 19.68
CA LEU A 142 0.66 5.13 21.01
C LEU A 142 2.18 5.18 21.16
N PHE A 143 2.93 5.06 20.05
CA PHE A 143 4.37 4.84 20.08
C PHE A 143 5.19 5.89 19.32
N THR A 144 4.59 6.86 18.62
CA THR A 144 5.35 7.89 17.89
C THR A 144 6.27 8.71 18.80
N ASP A 145 5.78 9.10 19.99
CA ASP A 145 6.56 9.83 21.01
C ASP A 145 7.66 8.97 21.67
N LYS A 146 7.56 7.65 21.54
CA LYS A 146 8.45 6.66 22.17
C LYS A 146 9.25 5.86 21.14
N MET A 147 9.33 6.31 19.89
CA MET A 147 10.03 5.56 18.84
C MET A 147 11.48 5.27 19.20
N ASP A 148 12.18 6.16 19.91
CA ASP A 148 13.54 5.89 20.37
C ASP A 148 13.61 4.71 21.36
N LYS A 149 12.63 4.59 22.26
CA LYS A 149 12.54 3.46 23.20
C LYS A 149 12.17 2.17 22.48
N VAL A 150 11.24 2.22 21.53
CA VAL A 150 10.84 1.07 20.71
C VAL A 150 12.01 0.60 19.85
N ASN A 151 12.70 1.53 19.19
CA ASN A 151 13.90 1.26 18.40
C ASN A 151 15.00 0.65 19.27
N HIS A 152 15.25 1.18 20.47
CA HIS A 152 16.23 0.63 21.40
C HIS A 152 15.86 -0.78 21.89
N LEU A 153 14.57 -1.02 22.20
CA LEU A 153 14.07 -2.33 22.61
C LEU A 153 14.24 -3.38 21.49
N LEU A 154 13.84 -3.04 20.26
CA LEU A 154 13.94 -3.92 19.10
C LEU A 154 15.39 -4.19 18.72
N SER A 155 16.27 -3.19 18.85
CA SER A 155 17.67 -3.29 18.46
C SER A 155 18.61 -3.81 19.53
N LYS A 156 18.16 -3.87 20.81
CA LYS A 156 19.03 -4.04 21.98
C LYS A 156 20.29 -3.13 21.93
N GLY A 157 20.13 -1.90 21.40
CA GLY A 157 21.20 -0.92 21.23
C GLY A 157 21.99 -1.00 19.91
N ASN A 158 21.75 -1.99 19.05
CA ASN A 158 22.41 -2.07 17.73
C ASN A 158 21.50 -1.59 16.60
N MET A 159 21.64 -0.31 16.20
CA MET A 159 20.86 0.32 15.12
C MET A 159 20.83 -0.47 13.79
N LYS A 160 21.81 -1.35 13.52
CA LYS A 160 21.82 -2.21 12.32
C LYS A 160 20.82 -3.38 12.40
N MET A 161 20.29 -3.70 13.58
CA MET A 161 19.27 -4.75 13.77
C MET A 161 17.88 -4.29 13.33
N ILE A 162 17.57 -2.99 13.43
CA ILE A 162 16.23 -2.46 13.10
C ILE A 162 15.84 -2.77 11.64
N PRO A 163 16.70 -2.50 10.64
CA PRO A 163 16.40 -2.87 9.26
C PRO A 163 16.28 -4.38 9.04
N ILE A 164 17.07 -5.19 9.75
CA ILE A 164 17.07 -6.66 9.60
C ILE A 164 15.76 -7.25 10.14
N ILE A 165 15.35 -6.86 11.34
CA ILE A 165 14.11 -7.31 11.97
C ILE A 165 12.91 -6.86 11.12
N SER A 166 12.90 -5.61 10.68
CA SER A 166 11.83 -5.08 9.81
C SER A 166 11.75 -5.83 8.48
N SER A 167 12.89 -6.11 7.85
CA SER A 167 12.95 -6.91 6.61
C SER A 167 12.48 -8.35 6.83
N GLY A 168 12.87 -8.98 7.95
CA GLY A 168 12.43 -10.33 8.31
C GLY A 168 10.93 -10.40 8.56
N ALA A 169 10.37 -9.42 9.27
CA ALA A 169 8.93 -9.32 9.52
C ALA A 169 8.13 -9.15 8.23
N MET A 170 8.59 -8.28 7.31
CA MET A 170 7.97 -8.13 5.99
C MET A 170 8.05 -9.42 5.17
N LEU A 171 9.22 -10.08 5.14
CA LEU A 171 9.39 -11.35 4.45
C LEU A 171 8.43 -12.42 5.00
N GLY A 172 8.30 -12.53 6.32
CA GLY A 172 7.37 -13.46 6.95
C GLY A 172 5.91 -13.16 6.61
N ALA A 173 5.51 -11.89 6.67
CA ALA A 173 4.15 -11.47 6.32
C ALA A 173 3.83 -11.80 4.86
N PHE A 174 4.67 -11.41 3.90
CA PHE A 174 4.45 -11.70 2.48
C PHE A 174 4.57 -13.19 2.15
N ALA A 175 5.43 -13.94 2.84
CA ALA A 175 5.50 -15.39 2.70
C ALA A 175 4.17 -16.04 3.11
N ASN A 176 3.58 -15.64 4.23
CA ASN A 176 2.27 -16.14 4.65
C ASN A 176 1.15 -15.77 3.66
N LEU A 177 1.16 -14.53 3.16
CA LEU A 177 0.18 -14.07 2.17
C LEU A 177 0.31 -14.82 0.83
N SER A 178 1.53 -15.21 0.46
CA SER A 178 1.81 -15.95 -0.78
C SER A 178 1.68 -17.46 -0.61
N ALA A 179 1.72 -17.97 0.62
CA ALA A 179 1.65 -19.40 0.91
C ALA A 179 0.38 -20.03 0.36
N GLY A 180 -0.76 -19.32 0.45
CA GLY A 180 -2.04 -19.77 -0.09
C GLY A 180 -2.02 -20.07 -1.60
N ASN A 181 -1.08 -19.51 -2.36
CA ASN A 181 -0.93 -19.81 -3.78
C ASN A 181 -0.29 -21.18 -4.07
N PHE A 182 0.33 -21.81 -3.05
CA PHE A 182 1.03 -23.11 -3.16
C PHE A 182 0.20 -24.27 -2.59
N PHE A 183 -0.89 -23.99 -1.87
CA PHE A 183 -1.79 -24.99 -1.32
C PHE A 183 -3.06 -25.09 -2.17
N THR A 184 -3.45 -26.31 -2.53
CA THR A 184 -4.76 -26.58 -3.13
C THR A 184 -5.87 -26.54 -2.08
N ALA A 185 -7.14 -26.52 -2.51
CA ALA A 185 -8.30 -26.61 -1.63
C ALA A 185 -8.31 -27.87 -0.74
N GLU A 186 -7.54 -28.90 -1.11
CA GLU A 186 -7.39 -30.17 -0.38
C GLU A 186 -6.16 -30.18 0.56
N GLY A 187 -5.41 -29.07 0.65
CA GLY A 187 -4.25 -28.93 1.53
C GLY A 187 -2.95 -29.56 0.99
N SER A 188 -2.93 -30.01 -0.27
CA SER A 188 -1.71 -30.54 -0.90
C SER A 188 -0.84 -29.42 -1.48
N LEU A 189 0.46 -29.49 -1.21
CA LEU A 189 1.46 -28.58 -1.78
C LEU A 189 1.63 -28.89 -3.27
N THR A 190 1.21 -27.97 -4.13
CA THR A 190 1.43 -28.08 -5.58
C THR A 190 2.17 -26.86 -6.10
N PHE A 191 3.31 -27.11 -6.72
CA PHE A 191 4.10 -26.10 -7.43
C PHE A 191 3.72 -25.99 -8.92
N GLY A 192 2.64 -26.67 -9.33
CA GLY A 192 2.17 -26.75 -10.71
C GLY A 192 0.92 -25.94 -11.02
N SER A 193 0.26 -25.33 -10.02
CA SER A 193 -0.88 -24.45 -10.26
C SER A 193 -0.41 -23.13 -10.89
N GLY A 194 -1.20 -22.55 -11.82
CA GLY A 194 -0.82 -21.28 -12.47
C GLY A 194 -0.48 -20.16 -11.48
N SER A 195 -1.16 -20.12 -10.34
CA SER A 195 -0.90 -19.17 -9.24
C SER A 195 0.44 -19.42 -8.52
N SER A 196 0.82 -20.69 -8.29
CA SER A 196 2.12 -21.04 -7.70
C SER A 196 3.29 -20.67 -8.63
N ILE A 197 3.17 -20.96 -9.92
CA ILE A 197 4.17 -20.62 -10.95
C ILE A 197 4.29 -19.10 -11.09
N ALA A 198 3.17 -18.37 -11.15
CA ALA A 198 3.15 -16.91 -11.18
C ALA A 198 3.84 -16.30 -9.95
N THR A 199 3.65 -16.88 -8.77
CA THR A 199 4.29 -16.42 -7.53
C THR A 199 5.81 -16.62 -7.57
N VAL A 200 6.28 -17.79 -8.02
CA VAL A 200 7.73 -18.08 -8.14
C VAL A 200 8.39 -17.17 -9.17
N VAL A 201 7.77 -17.01 -10.34
CA VAL A 201 8.29 -16.12 -11.40
C VAL A 201 8.31 -14.67 -10.95
N GLY A 202 7.25 -14.21 -10.28
CA GLY A 202 7.18 -12.87 -9.67
C GLY A 202 8.31 -12.62 -8.66
N CYS A 203 8.57 -13.59 -7.78
CA CYS A 203 9.67 -13.56 -6.81
C CYS A 203 11.05 -13.47 -7.49
N ILE A 204 11.31 -14.30 -8.50
CA ILE A 204 12.59 -14.29 -9.23
C ILE A 204 12.78 -12.95 -9.96
N LEU A 205 11.76 -12.47 -10.65
CA LEU A 205 11.78 -11.17 -11.32
C LEU A 205 12.03 -10.03 -10.33
N MET A 206 11.36 -10.02 -9.18
CA MET A 206 11.55 -8.98 -8.18
C MET A 206 12.98 -8.99 -7.62
N MET A 207 13.55 -10.17 -7.36
CA MET A 207 14.95 -10.30 -6.94
C MET A 207 15.92 -9.77 -7.99
N LEU A 208 15.68 -10.05 -9.27
CA LEU A 208 16.51 -9.56 -10.38
C LEU A 208 16.39 -8.03 -10.52
N LEU A 209 15.16 -7.49 -10.51
CA LEU A 209 14.88 -6.07 -10.64
C LEU A 209 15.48 -5.26 -9.48
N VAL A 210 15.36 -5.74 -8.24
CA VAL A 210 15.97 -5.10 -7.07
C VAL A 210 17.50 -5.17 -7.12
N LYS A 211 18.07 -6.28 -7.61
CA LYS A 211 19.53 -6.40 -7.78
C LYS A 211 20.05 -5.46 -8.86
N LEU A 212 19.29 -5.29 -9.95
CA LEU A 212 19.59 -4.36 -11.03
C LEU A 212 19.43 -2.91 -10.58
N SER A 213 18.42 -2.61 -9.75
CA SER A 213 18.14 -1.25 -9.26
C SER A 213 19.18 -0.74 -8.25
N LYS A 214 20.01 -1.62 -7.67
CA LYS A 214 21.16 -1.23 -6.84
C LYS A 214 22.28 -0.57 -7.65
N LYS A 215 22.26 -0.72 -8.98
CA LYS A 215 23.23 -0.05 -9.85
C LYS A 215 22.83 1.43 -10.01
N PRO A 216 23.77 2.39 -9.90
CA PRO A 216 23.46 3.83 -9.96
C PRO A 216 22.86 4.28 -11.30
N LYS A 217 23.04 3.50 -12.38
CA LYS A 217 22.39 3.76 -13.68
C LYS A 217 20.90 3.43 -13.72
N PHE A 218 20.38 2.63 -12.80
CA PHE A 218 19.02 2.07 -12.83
C PHE A 218 18.24 2.34 -11.55
N THR A 219 18.51 3.44 -10.84
CA THR A 219 17.81 3.79 -9.59
C THR A 219 16.31 4.00 -9.82
N TRP A 220 15.91 4.49 -11.00
CA TRP A 220 14.53 4.55 -11.48
C TRP A 220 13.84 3.17 -11.41
N LEU A 221 14.55 2.09 -11.73
CA LEU A 221 14.00 0.73 -11.72
C LEU A 221 13.52 0.33 -10.32
N ARG A 222 14.02 0.95 -9.24
CA ARG A 222 13.59 0.65 -7.87
C ARG A 222 12.13 1.04 -7.63
N GLU A 223 11.68 2.11 -8.26
CA GLU A 223 10.30 2.62 -8.12
C GLU A 223 9.33 1.80 -8.99
N TRP A 224 9.80 1.26 -10.12
CA TRP A 224 8.98 0.51 -11.08
C TRP A 224 9.10 -1.01 -10.94
N ALA A 225 10.07 -1.52 -10.18
CA ALA A 225 10.32 -2.95 -10.01
C ALA A 225 9.08 -3.69 -9.53
N PHE A 226 8.34 -3.09 -8.60
CA PHE A 226 7.12 -3.68 -8.06
C PHE A 226 6.00 -3.76 -9.11
N ALA A 227 5.81 -2.70 -9.90
CA ALA A 227 4.83 -2.69 -10.97
C ALA A 227 5.17 -3.73 -12.05
N PHE A 228 6.43 -3.78 -12.51
CA PHE A 228 6.87 -4.79 -13.47
C PHE A 228 6.69 -6.21 -12.95
N SER A 229 7.04 -6.47 -11.69
CA SER A 229 6.84 -7.78 -11.06
C SER A 229 5.36 -8.19 -11.02
N MET A 230 4.47 -7.27 -10.66
CA MET A 230 3.02 -7.51 -10.63
C MET A 230 2.46 -7.82 -12.03
N PHE A 231 2.77 -6.99 -13.04
CA PHE A 231 2.27 -7.20 -14.41
C PHE A 231 2.82 -8.50 -15.03
N SER A 232 4.11 -8.79 -14.84
CA SER A 232 4.69 -10.05 -15.30
C SER A 232 4.08 -11.26 -14.58
N GLY A 233 3.82 -11.16 -13.27
CA GLY A 233 3.12 -12.19 -12.51
C GLY A 233 1.70 -12.44 -13.02
N MET A 234 0.93 -11.38 -13.30
CA MET A 234 -0.41 -11.49 -13.88
C MET A 234 -0.38 -12.10 -15.28
N PHE A 235 0.59 -11.72 -16.13
CA PHE A 235 0.71 -12.23 -17.49
C PHE A 235 1.05 -13.72 -17.51
N VAL A 236 1.98 -14.16 -16.66
CA VAL A 236 2.32 -15.58 -16.49
C VAL A 236 1.13 -16.35 -15.91
N GLY A 237 0.46 -15.79 -14.90
CA GLY A 237 -0.75 -16.37 -14.33
C GLY A 237 -1.87 -16.54 -15.36
N TYR A 238 -2.01 -15.63 -16.33
CA TYR A 238 -2.95 -15.75 -17.44
C TYR A 238 -2.58 -16.85 -18.44
N ILE A 239 -1.30 -17.01 -18.77
CA ILE A 239 -0.82 -18.06 -19.70
C ILE A 239 -0.98 -19.46 -19.11
N PHE A 240 -0.80 -19.60 -17.81
CA PHE A 240 -0.87 -20.88 -17.08
C PHE A 240 -2.21 -21.11 -16.35
N ARG A 241 -3.24 -20.34 -16.69
CA ARG A 241 -4.61 -20.49 -16.16
C ARG A 241 -5.38 -21.59 -16.89
#